data_AF-A0A7V1V6K0-F1
#
_entry.id   AF-A0A7V1V6K0-F1
#
_cell.length_a   1.000
_cell.length_b   1.000
_cell.length_c   1.000
_cell.angle_alpha   90.00
_cell.angle_beta   90.00
_cell.angle_gamma   90.00
#
_symmetry.space_group_name_H-M   'P 1'
#
loop_
_entity.id
_entity.type
_entity.pdbx_description
1 polymer ?
#
loop_
_entity_poly.entity_id
_entity_poly.type
_entity_poly.pdbx_seq_one_letter_code
_entity_poly.pdbx_strand_id
1 'polypeptide(L)'
;MRQRMKVLMALVTVMFLLGLSACAKEKPKPRYPLPLGPSVSQAAQTLNNAGIMAYQSGQYTDAKSQFEQTVAKAPDSGEAHYNLGLVLYTLGDTESARDHFIEAANLAPGNQVIWDSPALRPFGSPDSNIPKKTKELGPSTRRPTFGGMGPRQ
;
A
#
# COMPACT_ATOMS: atom_id res chain seq x y z
N MET A 1 -28.99 -4.87 -55.24
CA MET A 1 -28.30 -3.79 -54.48
C MET A 1 -28.73 -3.68 -53.01
N ARG A 2 -30.02 -3.56 -52.68
CA ARG A 2 -30.51 -3.39 -51.29
C ARG A 2 -30.05 -4.45 -50.27
N GLN A 3 -29.98 -5.72 -50.66
CA GLN A 3 -29.65 -6.82 -49.73
C GLN A 3 -28.15 -6.85 -49.35
N ARG A 4 -27.26 -6.54 -50.30
CA ARG A 4 -25.82 -6.39 -50.05
C ARG A 4 -25.52 -5.24 -49.07
N MET A 5 -26.32 -4.17 -49.13
CA MET A 5 -26.19 -3.00 -48.26
C MET A 5 -26.67 -3.28 -46.82
N LYS A 6 -27.70 -4.12 -46.65
CA LYS A 6 -28.17 -4.58 -45.33
C LYS A 6 -27.16 -5.50 -44.65
N VAL A 7 -26.55 -6.42 -45.40
CA VAL A 7 -25.51 -7.32 -44.87
C VAL A 7 -24.26 -6.53 -44.47
N LEU A 8 -23.86 -5.52 -45.26
CA LEU A 8 -22.74 -4.66 -44.93
C LEU A 8 -22.99 -3.84 -43.65
N MET A 9 -24.19 -3.29 -43.47
CA MET A 9 -24.59 -2.58 -42.25
C MET A 9 -24.64 -3.50 -41.01
N ALA A 10 -25.11 -4.75 -41.19
CA ALA A 10 -25.10 -5.75 -40.13
C ALA A 10 -23.68 -6.15 -39.70
N LEU A 11 -22.74 -6.25 -40.65
CA LEU A 11 -21.34 -6.56 -40.34
C LEU A 11 -20.64 -5.40 -39.61
N VAL A 12 -20.90 -4.15 -40.02
CA VAL A 12 -20.33 -2.96 -39.35
C VAL A 12 -20.86 -2.82 -37.92
N THR A 13 -22.15 -3.12 -37.69
CA THR A 13 -22.74 -3.07 -36.34
C THR A 13 -22.23 -4.18 -35.43
N VAL A 14 -22.05 -5.41 -35.94
CA VAL A 14 -21.42 -6.51 -35.18
C VAL A 14 -19.96 -6.19 -34.83
N MET A 15 -19.21 -5.59 -35.76
CA MET A 15 -17.83 -5.18 -35.53
C MET A 15 -17.71 -4.06 -34.48
N PHE A 16 -18.70 -3.16 -34.41
CA PHE A 16 -18.78 -2.12 -33.39
C PHE A 16 -19.14 -2.69 -32.00
N LEU A 17 -19.99 -3.71 -31.94
CA LEU A 17 -20.38 -4.38 -30.69
C LEU A 17 -19.28 -5.26 -30.09
N LEU A 18 -18.39 -5.82 -30.92
CA LEU A 18 -17.26 -6.64 -30.46
C LEU A 18 -16.03 -5.82 -30.01
N GLY A 19 -16.04 -4.49 -30.18
CA GLY A 19 -14.88 -3.62 -29.97
C GLY A 19 -14.68 -3.03 -28.56
N LEU A 20 -15.56 -3.31 -27.58
CA LEU A 20 -15.58 -2.61 -26.28
C LEU A 20 -15.04 -3.43 -25.10
N SER A 21 -13.98 -4.22 -25.28
CA SER A 21 -13.23 -4.81 -24.15
C SER A 21 -11.83 -4.23 -24.03
N ALA A 22 -11.76 -2.90 -23.88
CA ALA A 22 -10.59 -2.26 -23.31
C ALA A 22 -10.65 -2.47 -21.78
N CYS A 23 -10.03 -3.54 -21.28
CA CYS A 23 -9.69 -3.61 -19.86
C CYS A 23 -8.70 -2.47 -19.57
N ALA A 24 -9.21 -1.32 -19.12
CA ALA A 24 -8.39 -0.26 -18.56
C ALA A 24 -7.73 -0.79 -17.29
N LYS A 25 -6.52 -1.35 -17.44
CA LYS A 25 -5.66 -1.74 -16.32
C LYS A 25 -5.24 -0.43 -15.66
N GLU A 26 -5.95 -0.02 -14.61
CA GLU A 26 -5.62 1.19 -13.85
C GLU A 26 -4.14 1.14 -13.48
N LYS A 27 -3.38 2.15 -13.90
CA LYS A 27 -1.97 2.26 -13.53
C LYS A 27 -1.92 2.41 -12.01
N PRO A 28 -1.19 1.56 -11.27
CA PRO A 28 -1.14 1.65 -9.82
C PRO A 28 -0.60 3.02 -9.42
N LYS A 29 -1.25 3.68 -8.46
CA LYS A 29 -0.77 4.95 -7.91
C LYS A 29 0.68 4.76 -7.42
N PRO A 30 1.63 5.62 -7.84
CA PRO A 30 2.99 5.53 -7.36
C PRO A 30 3.02 5.74 -5.84
N ARG A 31 3.79 4.92 -5.14
CA ARG A 31 3.93 4.98 -3.69
C ARG A 31 5.19 5.74 -3.38
N TYR A 32 5.06 6.76 -2.54
CA TYR A 32 6.16 7.61 -2.15
C TYR A 32 6.42 7.45 -0.65
N PRO A 33 7.69 7.43 -0.23
CA PRO A 33 8.06 7.64 1.15
C PRO A 33 7.48 8.96 1.70
N LEU A 34 7.15 8.99 2.98
CA LEU A 34 6.58 10.12 3.70
C LEU A 34 7.67 10.89 4.47
N PRO A 35 7.62 12.24 4.49
CA PRO A 35 8.41 13.00 5.45
C PRO A 35 7.91 12.72 6.88
N LEU A 36 8.79 12.83 7.86
CA LEU A 36 8.38 12.71 9.27
C LEU A 36 7.75 14.02 9.76
N GLY A 37 6.89 13.91 10.77
CA GLY A 37 6.33 15.07 11.46
C GLY A 37 7.39 15.91 12.20
N PRO A 38 7.09 17.19 12.49
CA PRO A 38 8.05 18.12 13.10
C PRO A 38 8.42 17.79 14.55
N SER A 39 7.65 16.95 15.24
CA SER A 39 7.92 16.50 16.61
C SER A 39 9.07 15.49 16.71
N VAL A 40 9.47 14.89 15.59
CA VAL A 40 10.52 13.88 15.55
C VAL A 40 11.90 14.52 15.57
N SER A 41 12.88 13.88 16.21
CA SER A 41 14.24 14.41 16.33
C SER A 41 14.86 14.78 14.97
N GLN A 42 15.67 15.84 14.94
CA GLN A 42 16.35 16.28 13.72
C GLN A 42 17.22 15.18 13.10
N ALA A 43 17.87 14.36 13.92
CA ALA A 43 18.67 13.23 13.46
C ALA A 43 17.83 12.21 12.68
N ALA A 44 16.65 11.86 13.20
CA ALA A 44 15.70 10.97 12.51
C ALA A 44 15.16 11.61 11.22
N GLN A 45 14.87 12.91 11.21
CA GLN A 45 14.46 13.61 9.99
C GLN A 45 15.54 13.57 8.91
N THR A 46 16.81 13.79 9.27
CA THR A 46 17.93 13.73 8.33
C THR A 46 18.12 12.33 7.76
N LEU A 47 18.07 11.29 8.59
CA LEU A 47 18.11 9.90 8.15
C LEU A 47 16.94 9.57 7.21
N ASN A 48 15.74 10.00 7.57
CA ASN A 48 14.56 9.77 6.75
C ASN A 48 14.72 10.43 5.39
N ASN A 49 15.12 11.69 5.34
CA ASN A 49 15.31 12.42 4.09
C ASN A 49 16.38 11.75 3.20
N ALA A 50 17.48 11.26 3.79
CA ALA A 50 18.47 10.48 3.06
C ALA A 50 17.87 9.19 2.47
N GLY A 51 17.04 8.48 3.25
CA GLY A 51 16.29 7.31 2.78
C GLY A 51 15.31 7.62 1.65
N ILE A 52 14.60 8.76 1.72
CA ILE A 52 13.72 9.23 0.64
C ILE A 52 14.52 9.45 -0.65
N MET A 53 15.66 10.15 -0.57
CA MET A 53 16.51 10.41 -1.74
C MET A 53 17.06 9.12 -2.34
N ALA A 54 17.52 8.19 -1.52
CA ALA A 54 18.00 6.88 -1.97
C ALA A 54 16.88 6.07 -2.64
N TYR A 55 15.67 6.07 -2.07
CA TYR A 55 14.50 5.38 -2.63
C TYR A 55 14.12 5.95 -3.99
N GLN A 56 14.07 7.28 -4.11
CA GLN A 56 13.79 7.97 -5.37
C GLN A 56 14.85 7.71 -6.44
N SER A 57 16.10 7.50 -6.01
CA SER A 57 17.23 7.13 -6.88
C SER A 57 17.28 5.64 -7.22
N GLY A 58 16.32 4.83 -6.75
CA GLY A 58 16.29 3.39 -6.97
C GLY A 58 17.29 2.59 -6.14
N GLN A 59 17.99 3.23 -5.20
CA GLN A 59 18.96 2.61 -4.30
C GLN A 59 18.24 2.01 -3.09
N TYR A 60 17.46 0.94 -3.32
CA TYR A 60 16.55 0.40 -2.31
C TYR A 60 17.25 -0.21 -1.10
N THR A 61 18.43 -0.81 -1.27
CA THR A 61 19.21 -1.34 -0.14
C THR A 61 19.71 -0.23 0.78
N ASP A 62 20.17 0.88 0.19
CA ASP A 62 20.63 2.04 0.97
C ASP A 62 19.45 2.73 1.65
N ALA A 63 18.33 2.88 0.94
CA ALA A 63 17.09 3.41 1.50
C ALA A 63 16.61 2.57 2.70
N LYS A 64 16.69 1.23 2.61
CA LYS A 64 16.41 0.33 3.73
C LYS A 64 17.28 0.65 4.93
N SER A 65 18.60 0.73 4.77
CA SER A 65 19.51 1.05 5.86
C SER A 65 19.21 2.41 6.52
N GLN A 66 18.87 3.42 5.72
CA GLN A 66 18.48 4.75 6.25
C GLN A 66 17.15 4.71 6.99
N PHE A 67 16.15 3.98 6.48
CA PHE A 67 14.85 3.85 7.14
C PHE A 67 14.91 2.97 8.40
N GLU A 68 15.74 1.93 8.45
CA GLU A 68 15.99 1.16 9.67
C GLU A 68 16.57 2.05 10.78
N GLN A 69 17.56 2.88 10.44
CA GLN A 69 18.11 3.86 11.38
C GLN A 69 17.08 4.93 11.77
N THR A 70 16.21 5.32 10.85
CA THR A 70 15.10 6.25 11.13
C THR A 70 14.16 5.66 12.17
N VAL A 71 13.70 4.42 11.98
CA VAL A 71 12.83 3.71 12.93
C VAL A 71 13.51 3.54 14.28
N ALA A 72 14.81 3.22 14.32
CA ALA A 72 15.56 3.14 15.57
C ALA A 72 15.62 4.47 16.35
N LYS A 73 15.49 5.62 15.67
CA LYS A 73 15.48 6.95 16.29
C LYS A 73 14.07 7.50 16.54
N ALA A 74 13.07 6.98 15.84
CA ALA A 74 11.68 7.41 15.92
C ALA A 74 10.74 6.20 15.87
N PRO A 75 10.79 5.31 16.89
CA PRO A 75 9.99 4.08 16.90
C PRO A 75 8.48 4.36 16.93
N ASP A 76 8.07 5.51 17.48
CA ASP A 76 6.65 5.88 17.59
C ASP A 76 6.13 6.67 16.36
N SER A 77 6.91 6.78 15.28
CA SER A 77 6.49 7.46 14.06
C SER A 77 5.87 6.50 13.06
N GLY A 78 4.58 6.68 12.79
CA GLY A 78 3.88 5.92 11.76
C GLY A 78 4.49 6.10 10.36
N GLU A 79 4.97 7.30 10.03
CA GLU A 79 5.65 7.58 8.75
C GLU A 79 6.98 6.83 8.63
N ALA A 80 7.76 6.73 9.71
CA ALA A 80 9.01 5.98 9.72
C ALA A 80 8.78 4.49 9.46
N HIS A 81 7.81 3.89 10.16
CA HIS A 81 7.40 2.51 9.92
C HIS A 81 6.86 2.30 8.50
N TYR A 82 6.03 3.21 8.00
CA TYR A 82 5.52 3.14 6.63
C TYR A 82 6.65 3.17 5.58
N ASN A 83 7.67 4.01 5.77
CA ASN A 83 8.79 4.13 4.84
C ASN A 83 9.64 2.86 4.79
N LEU A 84 9.93 2.28 5.95
CA LEU A 84 10.63 1.00 6.03
C LEU A 84 9.79 -0.12 5.39
N GLY A 85 8.49 -0.18 5.68
CA GLY A 85 7.58 -1.13 5.03
C GLY A 85 7.54 -0.97 3.51
N LEU A 86 7.55 0.27 3.01
CA LEU A 86 7.54 0.57 1.59
C LEU A 86 8.79 0.05 0.88
N VAL A 87 9.98 0.28 1.43
CA VAL A 87 11.22 -0.20 0.80
C VAL A 87 11.37 -1.72 0.90
N LEU A 88 10.96 -2.32 2.02
CA LEU A 88 10.95 -3.79 2.17
C LEU A 88 10.04 -4.44 1.15
N TYR A 89 8.85 -3.88 0.93
CA TYR A 89 7.92 -4.34 -0.10
C TYR A 89 8.55 -4.25 -1.50
N THR A 90 9.24 -3.15 -1.80
CA THR A 90 9.92 -2.96 -3.08
C THR A 90 11.10 -3.93 -3.28
N LEU A 91 11.78 -4.31 -2.20
CA LEU A 91 12.82 -5.33 -2.18
C LEU A 91 12.28 -6.77 -2.22
N GLY A 92 10.96 -6.95 -2.13
CA GLY A 92 10.29 -8.27 -2.16
C GLY A 92 10.11 -8.92 -0.79
N ASP A 93 10.58 -8.29 0.29
CA ASP A 93 10.35 -8.75 1.67
C ASP A 93 8.95 -8.34 2.15
N THR A 94 7.95 -9.03 1.61
CA THR A 94 6.53 -8.69 1.83
C THR A 94 6.03 -9.05 3.24
N GLU A 95 6.70 -9.95 3.96
CA GLU A 95 6.35 -10.33 5.33
C GLU A 95 6.76 -9.22 6.29
N SER A 96 8.05 -8.85 6.31
CA SER A 96 8.52 -7.73 7.14
C SER A 96 7.82 -6.42 6.77
N ALA A 97 7.57 -6.19 5.48
CA ALA A 97 6.83 -5.01 5.03
C ALA A 97 5.42 -4.93 5.63
N ARG A 98 4.70 -6.07 5.71
CA ARG A 98 3.36 -6.14 6.29
C ARG A 98 3.39 -5.71 7.75
N ASP A 99 4.34 -6.23 8.52
CA ASP A 99 4.45 -5.92 9.95
C ASP A 99 4.68 -4.42 10.17
N HIS A 100 5.58 -3.82 9.40
CA HIS A 100 5.82 -2.38 9.44
C HIS A 100 4.61 -1.55 8.98
N PHE A 101 3.84 -1.99 7.99
CA PHE A 101 2.61 -1.29 7.62
C PHE A 101 1.54 -1.36 8.70
N ILE A 102 1.38 -2.51 9.36
CA ILE A 102 0.44 -2.66 10.48
C ILE A 102 0.84 -1.71 11.61
N GLU A 103 2.12 -1.67 11.98
CA GLU A 103 2.59 -0.79 13.04
C GLU A 103 2.41 0.69 12.67
N ALA A 104 2.69 1.05 11.41
CA ALA A 104 2.44 2.39 10.92
C ALA A 104 0.96 2.81 11.06
N ALA A 105 0.03 1.89 10.80
CA ALA A 105 -1.40 2.15 10.92
C ALA A 105 -1.88 2.22 12.38
N ASN A 106 -1.24 1.47 13.29
CA ASN A 106 -1.50 1.56 14.73
C ASN A 106 -1.07 2.93 15.29
N LEU A 107 0.09 3.42 14.85
CA LEU A 107 0.66 4.69 15.31
C LEU A 107 -0.05 5.92 14.69
N ALA A 108 -0.55 5.78 13.46
CA ALA A 108 -1.20 6.87 12.73
C ALA A 108 -2.51 6.41 12.06
N PRO A 109 -3.55 6.06 12.85
CA PRO A 109 -4.80 5.48 12.34
C PRO A 109 -5.59 6.41 11.40
N GLY A 110 -5.44 7.74 11.54
CA GLY A 110 -6.07 8.71 10.66
C GLY A 110 -5.33 8.96 9.33
N ASN A 111 -4.14 8.39 9.13
CA ASN A 111 -3.35 8.63 7.93
C ASN A 111 -3.76 7.68 6.79
N GLN A 112 -4.61 8.17 5.89
CA GLN A 112 -5.13 7.39 4.76
C GLN A 112 -4.02 6.82 3.86
N VAL A 113 -2.87 7.50 3.72
CA VAL A 113 -1.77 7.02 2.88
C VAL A 113 -1.20 5.70 3.42
N ILE A 114 -1.12 5.58 4.74
CA ILE A 114 -0.65 4.36 5.41
C ILE A 114 -1.65 3.21 5.19
N TRP A 115 -2.95 3.47 5.30
CA TRP A 115 -4.00 2.49 5.01
C TRP A 115 -4.11 2.11 3.51
N ASP A 116 -3.57 2.93 2.62
CA ASP A 116 -3.45 2.65 1.19
C ASP A 116 -2.22 1.79 0.85
N SER A 117 -1.38 1.45 1.84
CA SER A 117 -0.22 0.58 1.69
C SER A 117 -0.58 -0.80 1.10
N PRO A 118 0.34 -1.50 0.42
CA PRO A 118 0.07 -2.78 -0.22
C PRO A 118 -0.61 -3.82 0.66
N ALA A 119 -0.16 -3.95 1.91
CA ALA A 119 -0.68 -4.96 2.84
C ALA A 119 -2.02 -4.56 3.46
N LEU A 120 -2.30 -3.25 3.60
CA LEU A 120 -3.49 -2.76 4.29
C LEU A 120 -4.64 -2.34 3.36
N ARG A 121 -4.35 -2.12 2.08
CA ARG A 121 -5.36 -1.67 1.09
C ARG A 121 -6.66 -2.48 1.07
N PRO A 122 -6.65 -3.82 1.21
CA PRO A 122 -7.89 -4.61 1.25
C PRO A 122 -8.80 -4.26 2.44
N PHE A 123 -8.23 -3.78 3.55
CA PHE A 123 -8.96 -3.47 4.78
C PHE A 123 -9.48 -2.03 4.82
N GLY A 124 -8.71 -1.08 4.26
CA GLY A 124 -9.08 0.34 4.30
C GLY A 124 -8.90 0.97 5.69
N SER A 125 -8.98 2.30 5.77
CA SER A 125 -8.89 3.01 7.06
C SER A 125 -10.22 2.88 7.80
N PRO A 126 -10.22 2.60 9.12
CA PRO A 126 -11.45 2.54 9.93
C PRO A 126 -12.22 3.87 9.90
N ASP A 127 -11.54 4.99 9.68
CA ASP A 127 -12.14 6.33 9.63
C ASP A 127 -12.60 6.71 8.21
N SER A 128 -12.28 5.89 7.20
CA SER A 128 -12.68 6.17 5.82
C SER A 128 -14.13 5.75 5.57
N ASN A 129 -15.03 6.72 5.40
CA ASN A 129 -16.41 6.51 4.90
C ASN A 129 -16.46 6.03 3.42
N ILE A 130 -15.36 5.46 2.90
CA ILE A 130 -15.23 4.99 1.52
C ILE A 130 -15.26 3.47 1.54
N PRO A 131 -16.35 2.81 1.11
CA PRO A 131 -16.43 1.35 1.10
C PRO A 131 -15.41 0.79 0.10
N LYS A 132 -14.28 0.27 0.61
CA LYS A 132 -13.30 -0.44 -0.21
C LYS A 132 -13.79 -1.88 -0.43
N LYS A 133 -13.96 -2.23 -1.69
CA LYS A 133 -14.38 -3.55 -2.17
C LYS A 133 -13.41 -4.62 -1.66
N THR A 134 -13.73 -5.22 -0.52
CA THR A 134 -13.01 -6.34 0.07
C THR A 134 -13.09 -7.54 -0.86
N LYS A 135 -12.06 -7.75 -1.69
CA LYS A 135 -11.74 -9.10 -2.15
C LYS A 135 -11.15 -9.80 -0.94
N GLU A 136 -11.96 -10.64 -0.31
CA GLU A 136 -11.58 -11.51 0.80
C GLU A 136 -10.22 -12.15 0.51
N LEU A 137 -9.23 -11.79 1.31
CA LEU A 137 -7.99 -12.54 1.39
C LEU A 137 -8.37 -13.86 2.09
N GLY A 138 -8.32 -14.97 1.35
CA GLY A 138 -8.53 -16.30 1.91
C GLY A 138 -7.67 -16.54 3.16
N PRO A 139 -8.07 -17.47 4.04
CA PRO A 139 -7.57 -17.54 5.41
C PRO A 139 -6.06 -17.84 5.44
N SER A 140 -5.24 -16.80 5.61
CA SER A 140 -3.88 -16.94 6.10
C SER A 140 -3.96 -17.04 7.61
N THR A 141 -3.94 -18.27 8.10
CA THR A 141 -3.91 -18.63 9.51
C THR A 141 -2.70 -17.99 10.20
N ARG A 142 -2.94 -16.91 10.93
CA ARG A 142 -2.46 -16.68 12.31
C ARG A 142 -3.14 -15.42 12.85
N ARG A 143 -4.24 -15.63 13.59
CA ARG A 143 -4.79 -14.60 14.49
C ARG A 143 -3.89 -14.53 15.74
N PRO A 144 -3.56 -13.34 16.27
CA PRO A 144 -3.18 -13.22 17.66
C PRO A 144 -4.44 -13.47 18.50
N THR A 145 -4.39 -14.49 19.35
CA THR A 145 -5.41 -14.67 20.40
C THR A 145 -5.20 -13.59 21.45
N PHE A 146 -5.90 -12.46 21.29
CA PHE A 146 -6.24 -11.61 22.44
C PHE A 146 -7.44 -12.28 23.11
N GLY A 147 -7.17 -13.03 24.18
CA GLY A 147 -8.18 -13.75 24.96
C GLY A 147 -7.74 -13.80 26.41
N GLY A 148 -8.28 -12.89 27.21
CA GLY A 148 -8.17 -13.00 28.66
C GLY A 148 -8.85 -14.28 29.14
N MET A 149 -8.16 -15.00 30.02
CA MET A 149 -8.78 -15.86 31.03
C MET A 149 -7.70 -16.11 32.09
N GLY A 150 -7.92 -15.63 33.31
CA GLY A 150 -7.08 -16.06 34.44
C GLY A 150 -7.31 -17.53 34.77
N PRO A 151 -6.48 -18.10 35.65
CA PRO A 151 -6.93 -19.13 36.55
C PRO A 151 -6.90 -18.63 38.01
N ARG A 152 -7.99 -18.94 38.71
CA ARG A 152 -8.01 -19.08 40.17
C ARG A 152 -6.99 -20.15 40.57
N GLN A 153 -6.08 -19.80 41.46
CA GLN A 153 -5.69 -20.58 42.64
C GLN A 153 -5.50 -19.58 43.77
#